data_AF-A0A7K0DBZ7-F1
#
_entry.id   AF-A0A7K0DBZ7-F1
#
_cell.length_a   1.000
_cell.length_b   1.000
_cell.length_c   1.000
_cell.angle_alpha   90.00
_cell.angle_beta   90.00
_cell.angle_gamma   90.00
#
_symmetry.space_group_name_H-M   'P 1'
#
loop_
_entity.id
_entity.type
_entity.pdbx_description
1 polymer ?
#
loop_
_entity_poly.entity_id
_entity_poly.type
_entity_poly.pdbx_seq_one_letter_code
_entity_poly.pdbx_strand_id
1 'polypeptide(L)' 'MESKTNFLRAIRSGHALATSRPLHTGRRFIVVETEIHDAAGTLVGKTTQTQAVL' A
#
# COMPACT_ATOMS: atom_id res chain seq x y z
N MET A 1 0.28 16.36 -1.34
CA MET A 1 0.59 14.91 -1.35
C MET A 1 -0.72 14.18 -1.14
N GLU A 2 -0.91 13.05 -1.84
CA GLU A 2 -2.15 12.29 -1.82
C GLU A 2 -1.89 10.88 -1.33
N SER A 3 -2.84 10.32 -0.58
CA SER A 3 -2.90 8.90 -0.27
C SER A 3 -4.32 8.42 -0.41
N LYS A 4 -4.51 7.29 -1.09
CA LYS A 4 -5.78 6.59 -1.20
C LYS A 4 -5.59 5.17 -0.73
N THR A 5 -6.41 4.75 0.24
CA THR A 5 -6.49 3.37 0.70
C THR A 5 -7.87 2.79 0.40
N ASN A 6 -7.90 1.60 -0.19
CA ASN A 6 -9.11 0.79 -0.27
C ASN A 6 -8.99 -0.34 0.74
N PHE A 7 -9.97 -0.45 1.64
CA PHE A 7 -10.11 -1.58 2.54
C PHE A 7 -11.11 -2.57 1.92
N LEU A 8 -10.64 -3.77 1.62
CA LEU A 8 -11.43 -4.78 0.90
C LEU A 8 -12.03 -5.80 1.88
N ARG A 9 -11.30 -6.11 2.96
CA ARG A 9 -11.70 -7.13 3.94
C ARG A 9 -11.10 -6.86 5.32
N ALA A 10 -11.82 -7.20 6.38
CA ALA A 10 -11.30 -7.16 7.74
C ALA A 10 -10.42 -8.38 8.07
N ILE A 11 -9.30 -8.15 8.77
CA ILE A 11 -8.51 -9.19 9.44
C ILE A 11 -9.00 -9.28 10.89
N ARG A 12 -9.39 -10.48 11.34
CA ARG A 12 -9.91 -10.70 12.71
C ARG A 12 -8.92 -11.43 13.63
N SER A 13 -7.89 -12.03 13.06
CA SER A 13 -6.83 -12.76 13.76
C SER A 13 -5.61 -12.91 12.84
N GLY A 14 -4.46 -13.29 13.40
CA GLY A 14 -3.21 -13.39 12.65
C GLY A 14 -2.51 -12.04 12.45
N HIS A 15 -1.89 -11.84 11.30
CA HIS A 15 -1.15 -10.62 10.96
C HIS A 15 -1.48 -10.14 9.54
N ALA A 16 -1.14 -8.88 9.28
CA ALA A 16 -1.15 -8.30 7.95
C ALA A 16 0.28 -8.22 7.41
N LEU A 17 0.49 -8.65 6.17
CA LEU A 17 1.75 -8.48 5.45
C LEU A 17 1.58 -7.39 4.39
N ALA A 18 2.29 -6.28 4.57
CA ALA A 18 2.30 -5.19 3.61
C ALA A 18 3.54 -5.28 2.71
N THR A 19 3.35 -5.31 1.39
CA THR A 19 4.42 -5.29 0.40
C THR A 19 4.29 -4.04 -0.46
N SER A 20 5.39 -3.28 -0.59
CA SER A 20 5.42 -2.04 -1.35
C SER A 20 6.23 -2.19 -2.63
N ARG A 21 5.72 -1.60 -3.72
CA ARG A 21 6.45 -1.45 -4.97
C ARG A 21 6.36 -0.01 -5.48
N PRO A 22 7.43 0.55 -6.04
CA PRO A 22 7.35 1.84 -6.70
C PRO A 22 6.52 1.73 -7.98
N LEU A 23 5.60 2.66 -8.19
CA LEU A 23 4.93 2.89 -9.47
C LEU A 23 5.63 3.98 -10.28
N HIS A 24 6.23 4.96 -9.60
CA HIS A 24 7.01 6.02 -10.22
C HIS A 24 8.11 6.53 -9.26
N THR A 25 9.35 6.66 -9.74
CA THR A 25 10.50 7.12 -8.96
C THR A 25 11.08 8.42 -9.55
N GLY A 26 10.34 9.51 -9.39
CA GLY A 26 10.72 10.82 -9.91
C GLY A 26 11.56 11.64 -8.93
N ARG A 27 12.30 12.63 -9.46
CA ARG A 27 13.14 13.54 -8.65
C ARG A 27 12.36 14.49 -7.74
N ARG A 28 11.08 14.77 -8.07
CA ARG A 28 10.18 15.62 -7.27
C ARG A 28 9.12 14.82 -6.53
N PHE A 29 8.69 13.70 -7.09
CA PHE A 29 7.64 12.87 -6.53
C PHE A 29 7.95 11.39 -6.71
N ILE A 30 7.63 10.60 -5.68
CA ILE A 30 7.62 9.15 -5.73
C ILE A 30 6.18 8.69 -5.53
N VAL A 31 5.74 7.74 -6.36
CA VAL A 31 4.45 7.07 -6.21
C VAL A 31 4.71 5.63 -5.82
N VAL A 32 4.13 5.19 -4.70
CA VAL A 32 4.27 3.84 -4.18
C VAL A 32 2.89 3.18 -4.12
N GLU A 33 2.85 1.92 -4.54
CA GLU A 33 1.73 1.04 -4.27
C GLU A 33 2.11 0.09 -3.15
N THR A 34 1.22 -0.04 -2.16
CA THR A 34 1.35 -1.02 -1.09
C THR A 34 0.14 -1.94 -1.11
N GLU A 35 0.39 -3.23 -1.28
CA GLU A 35 -0.62 -4.27 -1.11
C GLU A 35 -0.54 -4.84 0.30
N ILE A 36 -1.70 -5.09 0.90
CA ILE A 36 -1.81 -5.64 2.25
C ILE A 36 -2.54 -6.99 2.13
N HIS A 37 -1.84 -8.05 2.51
CA HIS A 37 -2.36 -9.40 2.53
C HIS A 37 -2.55 -9.87 3.98
N ASP A 38 -3.51 -10.76 4.23
CA ASP A 38 -3.59 -11.46 5.51
C ASP A 38 -2.56 -12.60 5.59
N ALA A 39 -2.51 -13.27 6.75
CA ALA A 39 -1.62 -14.42 6.98
C ALA A 39 -1.88 -15.63 6.05
N ALA A 40 -3.03 -15.68 5.35
CA ALA A 40 -3.34 -16.71 4.36
C ALA A 40 -3.04 -16.26 2.92
N GLY A 41 -2.51 -15.05 2.72
CA GLY A 41 -2.18 -14.50 1.41
C GLY A 41 -3.36 -13.86 0.67
N THR A 42 -4.50 -13.61 1.32
CA THR A 42 -5.63 -12.92 0.69
C THR A 42 -5.41 -11.42 0.70
N LEU A 43 -5.61 -10.74 -0.43
CA LEU A 43 -5.56 -9.27 -0.49
C LEU A 43 -6.70 -8.67 0.34
N VAL A 44 -6.36 -7.86 1.34
CA VAL A 44 -7.34 -7.23 2.24
C VAL A 44 -7.35 -5.70 2.15
N GLY A 45 -6.30 -5.10 1.60
CA GLY A 45 -6.22 -3.67 1.43
C GLY A 45 -5.15 -3.27 0.42
N LYS A 46 -5.31 -2.08 -0.13
CA LYS A 46 -4.38 -1.53 -1.11
C LYS A 46 -4.29 -0.03 -0.97
N THR A 47 -3.06 0.49 -0.90
CA THR A 47 -2.77 1.91 -0.78
C THR A 47 -1.96 2.37 -1.98
N THR A 48 -2.32 3.51 -2.56
CA THR A 48 -1.48 4.26 -3.49
C THR A 48 -1.15 5.61 -2.86
N GLN A 49 0.13 5.92 -2.77
CA GLN A 49 0.61 7.13 -2.12
C GLN A 49 1.57 7.91 -3.03
N THR A 50 1.33 9.21 -3.14
CA THR A 50 2.22 10.17 -3.83
C THR A 50 2.92 11.04 -2.81
N GLN A 51 4.25 10.93 -2.74
CA GLN A 51 5.10 11.63 -1.79
C GLN A 51 6.05 12.60 -2.51
N ALA A 52 6.23 13.80 -1.97
CA ALA A 52 7.25 14.74 -2.43
C ALA A 52 8.64 14.33 -1.93
N VAL A 53 9.65 14.53 -2.77
CA VAL A 53 11.06 14.40 -2.40
C VAL A 53 11.55 15.79 -2.01
N LEU A 54 12.07 15.93 -0.79
CA LEU A 54 12.57 17.17 -0.20
C LEU A 54 14.11 17.20 -0.20
#